data_AF-A0A2J0M770-F1
#
_entry.id   AF-A0A2J0M770-F1
#
_cell.length_a   1.000
_cell.length_b   1.000
_cell.length_c   1.000
_cell.angle_alpha   90.00
_cell.angle_beta   90.00
_cell.angle_gamma   90.00
#
_symmetry.space_group_name_H-M   'P 1'
#
loop_
_entity.id
_entity.type
_entity.pdbx_description
1 polymer ?
#
loop_
_entity_poly.entity_id
_entity_poly.type
_entity_poly.pdbx_seq_one_letter_code
_entity_poly.pdbx_strand_id
1 'polypeptide(L)' 'MSRTTFKKQVVIIMGAPGSGKGTQAELLADQFSLYYLETSKIIEAKMMNAKKGEFTVIDGKKYFLAEEKKKWQTGLL' A
#
# COMPACT_ATOMS: atom_id res chain seq x y z
N MET A 1 -28.74 24.13 -13.11
CA MET A 1 -27.59 23.20 -13.22
C MET A 1 -27.76 22.09 -12.21
N SER A 2 -28.10 20.88 -12.67
CA SER A 2 -28.22 19.70 -11.80
C SER A 2 -26.83 19.31 -11.31
N ARG A 3 -26.67 19.19 -9.99
CA ARG A 3 -25.42 18.74 -9.37
C ARG A 3 -25.41 17.21 -9.39
N THR A 4 -24.87 16.63 -10.45
CA THR A 4 -24.70 15.17 -10.56
C THR A 4 -23.79 14.70 -9.42
N THR A 5 -24.36 13.92 -8.49
CA THR A 5 -23.60 13.36 -7.37
C THR A 5 -23.08 12.00 -7.80
N PHE A 6 -21.79 11.90 -8.13
CA PHE A 6 -21.16 10.61 -8.42
C PHE A 6 -21.04 9.80 -7.12
N LYS A 7 -21.57 8.57 -7.13
CA LYS A 7 -21.41 7.63 -6.01
C LYS A 7 -19.93 7.25 -5.94
N LYS A 8 -19.29 7.46 -4.78
CA LYS A 8 -17.92 7.00 -4.56
C LYS A 8 -17.87 5.48 -4.67
N GLN A 9 -16.95 4.95 -5.49
CA GLN A 9 -16.72 3.52 -5.66
C GLN A 9 -15.33 3.16 -5.16
N VAL A 10 -15.21 1.99 -4.54
CA VAL A 10 -13.95 1.41 -4.06
C VAL A 10 -13.87 -0.02 -4.61
N VAL A 11 -12.75 -0.34 -5.24
CA VAL A 11 -12.47 -1.67 -5.81
C VAL A 11 -11.28 -2.25 -5.07
N ILE A 12 -11.42 -3.47 -4.55
CA ILE A 12 -10.36 -4.20 -3.83
C ILE A 12 -10.03 -5.45 -4.65
N ILE A 13 -8.75 -5.61 -5.03
CA ILE A 13 -8.27 -6.76 -5.79
C ILE A 13 -7.44 -7.67 -4.89
N MET A 14 -7.81 -8.93 -4.81
CA MET A 14 -7.14 -9.94 -3.98
C MET A 14 -6.60 -11.10 -4.84
N GLY A 15 -5.59 -11.81 -4.34
CA GLY A 15 -4.95 -12.92 -5.05
C GLY A 15 -3.53 -13.22 -4.53
N ALA A 16 -3.05 -14.43 -4.84
CA ALA A 16 -1.74 -14.92 -4.39
C ALA A 16 -0.58 -13.99 -4.81
N PRO A 17 0.57 -13.96 -4.10
CA PRO A 17 1.76 -13.23 -4.54
C PRO A 17 2.11 -13.56 -6.00
N GLY A 18 2.49 -12.55 -6.79
CA GLY A 18 2.80 -12.74 -8.22
C GLY A 18 1.59 -12.88 -9.17
N SER A 19 0.34 -12.94 -8.67
CA SER A 19 -0.86 -13.14 -9.51
C SER A 19 -1.27 -11.95 -10.41
N GLY A 20 -0.47 -10.89 -10.51
CA GLY A 20 -0.77 -9.73 -11.37
C GLY A 20 -1.78 -8.71 -10.84
N LYS A 21 -2.12 -8.73 -9.54
CA LYS A 21 -3.09 -7.78 -8.93
C LYS A 21 -2.78 -6.32 -9.19
N GLY A 22 -1.52 -5.92 -9.02
CA GLY A 22 -1.08 -4.54 -9.22
C GLY A 22 -1.28 -4.10 -10.66
N THR A 23 -0.87 -4.95 -11.62
CA THR A 23 -1.09 -4.72 -13.06
C THR A 23 -2.58 -4.57 -13.39
N GLN A 24 -3.44 -5.44 -12.84
CA GLN A 24 -4.88 -5.33 -13.08
C GLN A 24 -5.50 -4.09 -12.41
N ALA A 25 -5.03 -3.71 -11.23
CA ALA A 25 -5.48 -2.51 -10.54
C ALA A 25 -5.11 -1.23 -11.30
N GLU A 26 -3.91 -1.18 -11.89
CA GLU A 26 -3.45 -0.07 -12.74
C GLU A 26 -4.32 0.05 -14.01
N LEU A 27 -4.55 -1.06 -14.72
CA LEU A 27 -5.42 -1.09 -15.92
C LEU A 27 -6.86 -0.66 -15.60
N LEU A 28 -7.42 -1.10 -14.48
CA LEU A 28 -8.76 -0.70 -14.05
C LEU A 28 -8.81 0.78 -13.66
N ALA A 29 -7.77 1.29 -13.02
CA ALA A 29 -7.68 2.69 -12.65
C ALA A 29 -7.71 3.58 -13.90
N ASP A 30 -6.92 3.25 -14.91
CA ASP A 30 -6.87 3.98 -16.18
C ASP A 30 -8.21 3.89 -16.93
N GLN A 31 -8.76 2.68 -17.07
CA GLN A 31 -9.99 2.46 -17.85
C GLN A 31 -11.22 3.14 -17.24
N PHE A 32 -11.32 3.18 -15.91
CA PHE A 32 -12.49 3.72 -15.21
C PHE A 32 -12.24 5.08 -14.56
N SER A 33 -11.10 5.72 -14.84
CA SER A 33 -10.71 7.00 -14.22
C SER A 33 -10.77 6.95 -12.69
N LEU A 34 -10.30 5.84 -12.11
CA LEU A 34 -10.23 5.63 -10.66
C LEU A 34 -8.82 6.00 -10.16
N TYR A 35 -8.70 6.22 -8.85
CA TYR A 35 -7.41 6.38 -8.21
C TYR A 35 -6.80 5.00 -7.90
N TYR A 36 -5.55 4.77 -8.33
CA TYR A 36 -4.80 3.58 -7.97
C TYR A 36 -4.12 3.76 -6.60
N LEU A 37 -4.47 2.90 -5.63
CA LEU A 37 -3.89 2.91 -4.30
C LEU A 37 -3.20 1.57 -4.00
N GLU A 38 -1.87 1.60 -3.83
CA GLU A 38 -1.06 0.44 -3.46
C GLU A 38 -0.35 0.70 -2.13
N THR A 39 -0.88 0.12 -1.05
CA THR A 39 -0.36 0.34 0.31
C THR A 39 1.05 -0.22 0.50
N SER A 40 1.37 -1.34 -0.14
CA SER A 40 2.71 -1.94 -0.13
C SER A 40 3.76 -0.94 -0.61
N LYS A 41 3.58 -0.31 -1.78
CA LYS A 41 4.53 0.68 -2.30
C LYS A 41 4.78 1.85 -1.35
N ILE A 42 3.73 2.37 -0.72
CA ILE A 42 3.85 3.49 0.23
C ILE A 42 4.66 3.07 1.46
N ILE A 43 4.34 1.90 2.02
CA ILE A 43 5.02 1.36 3.19
C ILE A 43 6.47 1.03 2.82
N GLU A 44 6.71 0.38 1.69
CA GLU A 44 8.02 0.02 1.16
C GLU A 44 8.89 1.26 0.97
N ALA A 45 8.37 2.32 0.34
CA ALA A 45 9.12 3.56 0.17
C ALA A 45 9.54 4.16 1.52
N LYS A 46 8.66 4.09 2.53
CA LYS A 46 8.98 4.54 3.90
C LYS A 46 10.03 3.64 4.57
N MET A 47 9.93 2.32 4.41
CA MET A 47 10.88 1.35 4.98
C MET A 47 12.25 1.39 4.29
N MET A 48 12.31 1.59 2.98
CA MET A 48 13.55 1.66 2.22
C MET A 48 14.36 2.91 2.57
N ASN A 49 13.69 4.04 2.79
CA ASN A 49 14.31 5.32 3.14
C ASN A 49 14.49 5.56 4.64
N ALA A 50 14.12 4.58 5.48
CA ALA A 50 14.18 4.71 6.93
C ALA A 50 15.62 4.93 7.43
N LYS A 51 15.81 5.94 8.28
CA LYS A 51 17.10 6.22 8.91
C LYS A 51 17.31 5.35 10.15
N LYS A 52 18.58 5.15 10.54
CA LYS A 52 18.93 4.40 11.75
C LYS A 52 18.33 5.11 12.97
N GLY A 53 17.49 4.41 13.73
CA GLY A 53 16.78 4.93 14.91
C GLY A 53 15.38 5.46 14.65
N GLU A 54 14.92 5.50 13.40
CA GLU A 54 13.56 5.89 13.07
C GLU A 54 12.55 4.82 13.50
N PHE A 55 11.48 5.23 14.17
CA PHE A 55 10.43 4.36 14.67
C PHE A 55 9.04 4.93 14.40
N THR A 56 8.05 4.06 14.31
CA THR A 56 6.64 4.43 14.33
C THR A 56 5.95 3.82 15.54
N VAL A 57 4.97 4.51 16.10
CA VAL A 57 4.13 3.98 17.18
C VAL A 57 2.79 3.57 16.59
N ILE A 58 2.43 2.31 16.76
CA ILE A 58 1.12 1.77 16.37
C ILE A 58 0.56 1.09 17.62
N ASP A 59 -0.63 1.50 18.05
CA ASP A 59 -1.32 0.96 19.24
C ASP A 59 -0.45 0.94 20.51
N GLY A 60 0.34 2.01 20.71
CA GLY A 60 1.24 2.15 21.85
C GLY A 60 2.54 1.33 21.77
N LYS A 61 2.71 0.51 20.73
CA LYS A 61 3.94 -0.26 20.50
C LYS A 61 4.87 0.46 19.53
N LYS A 62 6.16 0.53 19.90
CA LYS A 62 7.22 1.10 19.05
C LYS A 62 7.73 0.04 18.07
N TYR A 63 7.75 0.39 16.79
CA TYR A 63 8.31 -0.40 15.71
C TYR A 63 9.48 0.36 15.09
N PHE A 64 10.69 -0.17 15.25
CA PHE A 64 11.88 0.39 14.62
C PHE A 64 11.93 -0.03 13.15
N LEU A 65 11.91 0.94 12.24
CA LEU A 65 11.77 0.68 10.80
C LEU A 65 12.95 -0.16 10.26
N ALA A 66 14.15 0.02 10.82
CA ALA A 66 15.33 -0.76 10.45
C ALA A 66 15.23 -2.24 10.85
N GLU A 67 14.53 -2.57 11.94
CA GLU A 67 14.31 -3.95 12.39
C GLU A 67 13.21 -4.62 11.55
N GLU A 68 12.14 -3.89 11.26
CA GLU A 68 11.05 -4.37 10.41
C GLU A 68 11.54 -4.66 8.98
N LYS A 69 12.43 -3.83 8.43
CA LYS A 69 13.08 -4.08 7.14
C LYS A 69 13.80 -5.43 7.10
N LYS A 70 14.48 -5.83 8.18
CA LYS A 70 15.16 -7.14 8.25
C LYS A 70 14.18 -8.30 8.25
N LYS A 71 13.11 -8.22 9.06
CA LYS A 71 12.07 -9.27 9.11
C LYS A 71 11.41 -9.49 7.75
N TRP A 72 11.18 -8.39 7.03
CA TRP A 72 10.59 -8.41 5.69
C TRP A 72 11.49 -9.10 4.66
N GLN A 73 12.80 -8.83 4.69
CA GLN A 73 13.78 -9.52 3.84
C GLN A 73 13.86 -11.02 4.11
N THR A 74 13.64 -11.42 5.37
CA THR A 74 13.66 -12.84 5.75
C THR A 74 12.33 -13.56 5.51
N GLY A 75 11.28 -12.86 5.05
CA GLY A 75 9.95 -13.44 4.84
C GLY A 75 9.28 -13.92 6.14
N LEU A 76 9.72 -13.38 7.29
CA LEU A 76 9.27 -13.76 8.64
C LEU A 76 8.13 -12.85 9.16
N LEU A 77 7.50 -12.11 8.25
CA LEU A 77 6.28 -11.36 8.50
C LEU A 77 5.05 -12.21 8.18
#